data_AF-A0A2N6FLV5-F1
#
_entry.id   AF-A0A2N6FLV5-F1
#
_cell.length_a   1.000
_cell.length_b   1.000
_cell.length_c   1.000
_cell.angle_alpha   90.00
_cell.angle_beta   90.00
_cell.angle_gamma   90.00
#
_symmetry.space_group_name_H-M   'P 1'
#
loop_
_entity.id
_entity.type
_entity.pdbx_description
1 polymer ?
#
loop_
_entity_poly.entity_id
_entity_poly.type
_entity_poly.pdbx_seq_one_letter_code
_entity_poly.pdbx_strand_id
1 'polypeptide(L)'
;MDDLLTQITGMTSRERKWLLSWVASLPEADVMAVFQSGVKLSYQIKDQQPELSGRICKYCAFIVAGRRAGWDAVRGKGYRIAGRKQYEDFSHLRKSKAADLISKGRPPTKRKELLAHWGEIKELKEAGNGFRGIAKYLKLHRKVDVSPSYLALLWKQVEESK
;
A
#
# COMPACT_ATOMS: atom_id res chain seq x y z
N MET A 1 -14.86 -25.73 -10.30
CA MET A 1 -14.55 -26.03 -8.87
C MET A 1 -14.30 -24.76 -8.08
N ASP A 2 -13.50 -23.82 -8.59
CA ASP A 2 -13.24 -22.54 -7.90
C ASP A 2 -14.50 -21.68 -7.71
N ASP A 3 -15.37 -21.64 -8.72
CA ASP A 3 -16.65 -20.91 -8.65
C ASP A 3 -17.58 -21.48 -7.57
N LEU A 4 -17.70 -22.80 -7.48
CA LEU A 4 -18.47 -23.49 -6.44
C LEU A 4 -17.93 -23.17 -5.04
N LEU A 5 -16.61 -23.24 -4.85
CA LEU A 5 -15.98 -22.91 -3.56
C LEU A 5 -16.21 -21.44 -3.20
N THR A 6 -16.14 -20.55 -4.19
CA THR A 6 -16.38 -19.12 -4.01
C THR A 6 -17.84 -18.85 -3.64
N GLN A 7 -18.80 -19.56 -4.26
CA GLN A 7 -20.21 -19.46 -3.94
C GLN A 7 -20.53 -19.91 -2.50
N ILE A 8 -19.92 -21.00 -2.04
CA ILE A 8 -20.16 -21.54 -0.69
C ILE A 8 -19.47 -20.69 0.39
N THR A 9 -18.22 -20.28 0.15
CA THR A 9 -17.42 -19.57 1.16
C THR A 9 -17.55 -18.05 1.11
N GLY A 10 -18.04 -17.52 -0.02
CA GLY A 10 -18.07 -16.08 -0.32
C GLY A 10 -16.68 -15.46 -0.40
N MET A 11 -15.65 -16.25 -0.76
CA MET A 11 -14.24 -15.84 -0.78
C MET A 11 -13.55 -16.32 -2.05
N THR A 12 -12.72 -15.45 -2.65
CA THR A 12 -11.90 -15.80 -3.81
C THR A 12 -10.79 -16.80 -3.44
N SER A 13 -10.24 -17.50 -4.44
CA SER A 13 -9.10 -18.42 -4.24
C SER A 13 -7.91 -17.77 -3.51
N ARG A 14 -7.61 -16.51 -3.85
CA ARG A 14 -6.56 -15.72 -3.19
C ARG A 14 -6.87 -15.46 -1.71
N GLU A 15 -8.08 -15.03 -1.42
CA GLU A 15 -8.53 -14.77 -0.04
C GLU A 15 -8.52 -16.03 0.82
N ARG A 16 -8.92 -17.19 0.26
CA ARG A 16 -8.86 -18.47 0.99
C ARG A 16 -7.42 -18.84 1.36
N LYS A 17 -6.45 -18.63 0.48
CA LYS A 17 -5.02 -18.85 0.79
C LYS A 17 -4.54 -17.94 1.93
N TRP A 18 -4.95 -16.67 1.90
CA TRP A 18 -4.60 -15.71 2.95
C TRP A 18 -5.24 -16.06 4.30
N LEU A 19 -6.49 -16.51 4.30
CA LEU A 19 -7.16 -16.99 5.51
C LEU A 19 -6.41 -18.18 6.10
N LEU A 20 -6.02 -19.16 5.28
CA LEU A 20 -5.26 -20.32 5.77
C LEU A 20 -3.92 -19.91 6.40
N SER A 21 -3.20 -18.97 5.77
CA SER A 21 -1.96 -18.41 6.33
C SER A 21 -2.21 -17.67 7.64
N TRP A 22 -3.28 -16.87 7.70
CA TRP A 22 -3.65 -16.15 8.93
C TRP A 22 -4.02 -17.10 10.06
N VAL A 23 -4.86 -18.12 9.82
CA VAL A 23 -5.20 -19.12 10.84
C VAL A 23 -3.95 -19.81 11.35
N ALA A 24 -3.01 -20.19 10.48
CA ALA A 24 -1.74 -20.80 10.89
C ALA A 24 -0.83 -19.89 11.75
N SER A 25 -1.09 -18.57 11.75
CA SER A 25 -0.36 -17.61 12.58
C SER A 25 -1.00 -17.34 13.95
N LEU A 26 -2.20 -17.86 14.20
CA LEU A 26 -2.91 -17.68 15.46
C LEU A 26 -2.28 -18.55 16.58
N PRO A 27 -2.47 -18.16 17.86
CA PRO A 27 -2.17 -19.05 18.98
C PRO A 27 -2.90 -20.39 18.85
N GLU A 28 -2.28 -21.47 19.30
CA GLU A 28 -2.82 -22.84 19.14
C GLU A 28 -4.27 -22.98 19.66
N ALA A 29 -4.60 -22.33 20.78
CA ALA A 29 -5.95 -22.35 21.34
C ALA A 29 -7.00 -21.77 20.37
N ASP A 30 -6.67 -20.70 19.65
CA ASP A 30 -7.55 -20.08 18.67
C ASP A 30 -7.64 -20.93 17.40
N VAL A 31 -6.54 -21.56 16.99
CA VAL A 31 -6.53 -22.55 15.88
C VAL A 31 -7.49 -23.70 16.21
N MET A 32 -7.40 -24.28 17.41
CA MET A 32 -8.29 -25.34 17.87
C MET A 32 -9.75 -24.90 17.87
N ALA A 33 -10.06 -23.66 18.28
CA ALA A 33 -11.42 -23.11 18.25
C ALA A 33 -11.98 -22.99 16.82
N VAL A 34 -11.14 -22.59 15.85
CA VAL A 34 -11.50 -22.57 14.42
C VAL A 34 -11.78 -23.98 13.92
N PHE A 35 -10.93 -24.95 14.26
CA PHE A 35 -11.14 -26.35 13.87
C PHE A 35 -12.45 -26.93 14.42
N GLN A 36 -12.72 -26.77 15.72
CA GLN A 36 -13.96 -27.26 16.35
C GLN A 36 -15.21 -26.62 15.71
N SER A 37 -15.15 -25.32 15.44
CA SER A 37 -16.23 -24.60 14.75
C SER A 37 -16.42 -25.10 13.31
N GLY A 38 -15.33 -25.39 12.61
CA GLY A 38 -15.33 -25.96 11.27
C GLY A 38 -15.97 -27.35 11.22
N VAL A 39 -15.76 -28.20 12.22
CA VAL A 39 -16.41 -29.52 12.29
C VAL A 39 -17.93 -29.37 12.37
N LYS A 40 -18.44 -28.52 13.26
CA LYS A 40 -19.90 -28.27 13.40
C LYS A 40 -20.50 -27.73 12.10
N LEU A 41 -19.80 -26.77 11.46
CA LEU A 41 -20.24 -26.19 10.19
C LEU A 41 -20.22 -27.20 9.03
N SER A 42 -19.33 -28.20 9.07
CA SER A 42 -19.23 -29.20 7.99
C SER A 42 -20.47 -30.08 7.89
N TYR A 43 -21.08 -30.41 9.04
CA TYR A 43 -22.36 -31.12 9.08
C TYR A 43 -23.49 -30.23 8.54
N GLN A 44 -23.57 -28.98 8.97
CA GLN A 44 -24.58 -28.03 8.49
C GLN A 44 -24.51 -27.84 6.97
N ILE A 45 -23.32 -27.71 6.39
CA ILE A 45 -23.14 -27.57 4.94
C ILE A 45 -23.53 -28.87 4.22
N LYS A 46 -23.23 -30.04 4.81
CA LYS A 46 -23.60 -31.33 4.23
C LYS A 46 -25.11 -31.56 4.25
N ASP A 47 -25.80 -31.09 5.28
CA ASP A 47 -27.26 -31.16 5.37
C ASP A 47 -27.91 -30.22 4.35
N GLN A 48 -27.36 -29.02 4.16
CA GLN A 48 -27.85 -28.05 3.17
C GLN A 48 -27.53 -28.44 1.72
N GLN A 49 -26.43 -29.14 1.49
CA GLN A 49 -26.00 -29.60 0.17
C GLN A 49 -25.55 -31.06 0.21
N PRO A 50 -26.52 -32.01 0.19
CA PRO A 50 -26.23 -33.44 0.28
C PRO A 50 -25.37 -33.97 -0.86
N GLU A 51 -25.45 -33.35 -2.04
CA GLU A 51 -24.70 -33.74 -3.25
C GLU A 51 -23.19 -33.44 -3.14
N LEU A 52 -22.77 -32.57 -2.23
CA LEU A 52 -21.36 -32.23 -2.10
C LEU A 52 -20.55 -33.35 -1.43
N SER A 53 -19.34 -33.59 -1.94
CA SER A 53 -18.41 -34.50 -1.28
C SER A 53 -18.05 -34.00 0.13
N GLY A 54 -17.94 -34.92 1.09
CA GLY A 54 -17.61 -34.57 2.48
C GLY A 54 -16.28 -33.83 2.62
N ARG A 55 -15.32 -34.05 1.71
CA ARG A 55 -14.05 -33.32 1.66
C ARG A 55 -14.27 -31.84 1.37
N ILE A 56 -15.12 -31.53 0.38
CA ILE A 56 -15.44 -30.14 0.01
C ILE A 56 -16.20 -29.46 1.15
N CYS A 57 -17.17 -30.15 1.76
CA CYS A 57 -17.91 -29.61 2.91
C CYS A 57 -16.98 -29.24 4.07
N LYS A 58 -16.03 -30.12 4.43
CA LYS A 58 -15.05 -29.86 5.48
C LYS A 58 -14.15 -28.66 5.16
N TYR A 59 -13.65 -28.58 3.92
CA TYR A 59 -12.83 -27.45 3.49
C TYR A 59 -13.61 -26.13 3.56
N CYS A 60 -14.80 -26.06 2.95
CA CYS A 60 -15.63 -24.87 2.98
C CYS A 60 -16.01 -24.46 4.41
N ALA A 61 -16.35 -25.43 5.26
CA ALA A 61 -16.68 -25.18 6.66
C ALA A 61 -15.51 -24.59 7.44
N PHE A 62 -14.28 -25.05 7.20
CA PHE A 62 -13.08 -24.49 7.83
C PHE A 62 -12.84 -23.04 7.40
N ILE A 63 -12.99 -22.75 6.10
CA ILE A 63 -12.87 -21.37 5.58
C ILE A 63 -13.92 -20.46 6.21
N VAL A 64 -15.19 -20.90 6.27
CA VAL A 64 -16.27 -20.13 6.90
C VAL A 64 -16.03 -19.96 8.41
N ALA A 65 -15.50 -20.97 9.10
CA ALA A 65 -15.15 -20.88 10.51
C ALA A 65 -14.04 -19.85 10.76
N GLY A 66 -12.95 -19.87 9.98
CA GLY A 66 -11.88 -18.89 10.09
C GLY A 66 -12.37 -17.46 9.79
N ARG A 67 -13.32 -17.33 8.85
CA ARG A 67 -13.97 -16.06 8.54
C ARG A 67 -14.74 -15.52 9.74
N ARG A 68 -15.57 -16.37 10.36
CA ARG A 68 -16.35 -16.05 11.59
C ARG A 68 -15.46 -15.80 12.81
N ALA A 69 -14.29 -16.42 12.90
CA ALA A 69 -13.31 -16.20 13.96
C ALA A 69 -12.63 -14.83 13.89
N GLY A 70 -12.94 -14.01 12.87
CA GLY A 70 -12.49 -12.64 12.77
C GLY A 70 -11.44 -12.41 11.68
N TRP A 71 -11.29 -13.32 10.71
CA TRP A 71 -10.45 -13.04 9.55
C TRP A 71 -10.98 -11.84 8.74
N ASP A 72 -12.30 -11.74 8.58
CA ASP A 72 -12.94 -10.58 7.96
C ASP A 72 -12.90 -9.32 8.83
N ALA A 73 -12.61 -9.46 10.12
CA ALA A 73 -12.48 -8.34 11.04
C ALA A 73 -11.08 -7.70 10.96
N VAL A 74 -10.89 -6.60 11.71
CA VAL A 74 -9.62 -5.85 11.84
C VAL A 74 -8.40 -6.75 12.11
N ARG A 75 -8.62 -7.94 12.71
CA ARG A 75 -7.58 -8.91 13.06
C ARG A 75 -7.00 -9.71 11.88
N GLY A 76 -7.70 -9.86 10.75
CA GLY A 76 -7.26 -10.72 9.63
C GLY A 76 -6.97 -9.98 8.33
N LYS A 77 -7.96 -9.29 7.76
CA LYS A 77 -7.81 -8.52 6.50
C LYS A 77 -6.93 -7.28 6.64
N GLY A 78 -6.53 -6.91 7.86
CA GLY A 78 -5.71 -5.73 8.10
C GLY A 78 -6.44 -4.44 7.73
N TYR A 79 -7.77 -4.39 7.91
CA TYR A 79 -8.49 -3.10 7.93
C TYR A 79 -7.82 -2.25 9.01
N ARG A 80 -6.96 -1.32 8.58
CA ARG A 80 -6.23 -0.35 9.41
C ARG A 80 -7.17 0.69 10.02
N ILE A 81 -8.26 0.26 10.65
CA ILE A 81 -8.92 1.09 11.65
C ILE A 81 -8.07 0.90 12.90
N ALA A 82 -7.03 1.73 13.01
CA ALA A 82 -6.21 1.78 14.21
C ALA A 82 -7.17 1.88 15.41
N GLY A 83 -7.16 0.87 16.28
CA GLY A 83 -7.87 0.99 17.55
C GLY A 83 -7.43 2.26 18.27
N ARG A 84 -8.24 2.83 19.17
CA ARG A 84 -7.97 4.12 19.83
C ARG A 84 -6.52 4.27 20.33
N LYS A 85 -5.97 3.20 20.93
CA LYS A 85 -4.55 3.09 21.32
C LYS A 85 -3.57 3.22 20.15
N GLN A 86 -3.72 2.46 19.07
CA GLN A 86 -2.86 2.60 17.89
C GLN A 86 -3.02 3.97 17.21
N TYR A 87 -4.22 4.55 17.20
CA TYR A 87 -4.44 5.90 16.67
C TYR A 87 -3.65 6.95 17.45
N GLU A 88 -3.61 6.81 18.79
CA GLU A 88 -2.82 7.61 19.72
C GLU A 88 -1.31 7.34 19.54
N ASP A 89 -0.88 6.09 19.37
CA ASP A 89 0.52 5.73 19.10
C ASP A 89 1.03 6.37 17.80
N PHE A 90 0.21 6.36 16.74
CA PHE A 90 0.52 7.04 15.48
C PHE A 90 0.36 8.57 15.56
N SER A 91 -0.24 9.12 16.62
CA SER A 91 -0.36 10.57 16.80
C SER A 91 1.02 11.21 17.01
N HIS A 92 1.92 10.55 17.72
CA HIS A 92 3.28 11.01 17.95
C HIS A 92 4.09 11.02 16.65
N LEU A 93 3.94 9.98 15.82
CA LEU A 93 4.54 9.92 14.48
C LEU A 93 4.01 11.02 13.55
N ARG A 94 2.70 11.31 13.58
CA ARG A 94 2.11 12.42 12.80
C ARG A 94 2.60 13.77 13.29
N LYS A 95 2.64 14.00 14.60
CA LYS A 95 3.16 15.23 15.20
C LYS A 95 4.64 15.41 14.90
N SER A 96 5.44 14.35 14.96
CA SER A 96 6.86 14.37 14.56
C SER A 96 7.03 14.71 13.09
N LYS A 97 6.26 14.10 12.17
CA LYS A 97 6.33 14.42 10.74
C LYS A 97 5.83 15.83 10.42
N ALA A 98 4.83 16.32 11.14
CA ALA A 98 4.36 17.70 11.02
C ALA A 98 5.41 18.68 11.56
N ALA A 99 6.03 18.38 12.69
CA ALA A 99 7.13 19.15 13.24
C ALA A 99 8.35 19.13 12.31
N ASP A 100 8.67 18.00 11.66
CA ASP A 100 9.72 17.89 10.64
C ASP A 100 9.40 18.74 9.41
N LEU A 101 8.13 18.85 9.01
CA LEU A 101 7.69 19.71 7.92
C LEU A 101 7.82 21.20 8.29
N ILE A 102 7.54 21.55 9.55
CA ILE A 102 7.66 22.91 10.07
C ILE A 102 9.14 23.28 10.27
N SER A 103 9.96 22.38 10.80
CA SER A 103 11.39 22.59 11.10
C SER A 103 12.26 22.61 9.85
N LYS A 104 11.95 21.78 8.84
CA LYS A 104 12.60 21.84 7.52
C LYS A 104 12.09 23.00 6.67
N GLY A 105 11.04 23.70 7.12
CA GLY A 105 10.36 24.76 6.40
C GLY A 105 9.62 24.24 5.16
N ARG A 106 8.96 25.16 4.44
CA ARG A 106 8.41 24.87 3.10
C ARG A 106 9.57 24.33 2.25
N PRO A 107 9.42 23.19 1.54
CA PRO A 107 10.47 22.74 0.64
C PRO A 107 10.84 23.91 -0.26
N PRO A 108 12.15 24.18 -0.48
CA PRO A 108 12.55 25.27 -1.35
C PRO A 108 11.78 25.10 -2.65
N THR A 109 11.07 26.15 -3.06
CA THR A 109 10.33 26.13 -4.33
C THR A 109 11.31 25.64 -5.40
N LYS A 110 10.89 24.75 -6.30
CA LYS A 110 11.76 24.21 -7.36
C LYS A 110 12.58 25.29 -8.08
N ARG A 111 12.03 26.50 -8.18
CA ARG A 111 12.70 27.72 -8.63
C ARG A 111 13.96 28.07 -7.82
N LYS A 112 13.93 28.06 -6.49
CA LYS A 112 15.09 28.35 -5.63
C LYS A 112 16.19 27.29 -5.76
N GLU A 113 15.82 26.01 -5.86
CA GLU A 113 16.78 24.93 -6.11
C GLU A 113 17.46 25.09 -7.47
N LEU A 114 16.68 25.41 -8.51
CA LEU A 114 17.21 25.67 -9.85
C LEU A 114 18.11 26.90 -9.90
N LEU A 115 17.72 27.99 -9.23
CA LEU A 115 18.53 29.21 -9.17
C LEU A 115 19.84 28.99 -8.41
N ALA A 116 19.88 28.10 -7.42
CA ALA A 116 21.14 27.74 -6.74
C ALA A 116 22.15 27.06 -7.68
N HIS A 117 21.67 26.39 -8.74
CA HIS A 117 22.48 25.73 -9.76
C HIS A 117 22.51 26.49 -11.09
N TRP A 118 22.15 27.78 -11.11
CA TRP A 118 22.00 28.54 -12.35
C TRP A 118 23.30 28.68 -13.16
N GLY A 119 24.45 28.78 -12.48
CA GLY A 119 25.76 28.84 -13.14
C GLY A 119 26.03 27.61 -14.01
N GLU A 120 25.81 26.41 -13.46
CA GLU A 120 25.96 25.14 -14.20
C GLU A 120 24.99 25.06 -15.39
N ILE A 121 23.75 25.50 -15.20
CA ILE A 121 22.73 25.52 -16.26
C ILE A 121 23.16 26.46 -17.39
N LYS A 122 23.74 27.62 -17.06
CA LYS A 122 24.24 28.59 -18.03
C LYS A 122 25.44 28.07 -18.81
N GLU A 123 26.44 27.52 -18.11
CA GLU A 123 27.61 26.90 -18.75
C GLU A 123 27.22 25.78 -19.71
N LEU A 124 26.30 24.90 -19.29
CA LEU A 124 25.82 23.81 -20.15
C LEU A 124 25.05 24.33 -21.37
N LYS A 125 24.30 25.42 -21.21
CA LYS A 125 23.54 26.05 -22.28
C LYS A 125 24.46 26.76 -23.29
N GLU A 126 25.48 27.46 -22.82
CA GLU A 126 26.52 28.10 -23.63
C GLU A 126 27.39 27.07 -24.35
N ALA A 127 27.64 25.91 -23.74
CA ALA A 127 28.26 24.75 -24.38
C ALA A 127 27.38 24.06 -25.45
N GLY A 128 26.21 24.63 -25.79
CA GLY A 128 25.34 24.18 -26.87
C GLY A 128 24.31 23.10 -26.47
N ASN A 129 24.18 22.75 -25.18
CA ASN A 129 23.21 21.75 -24.78
C ASN A 129 21.77 22.28 -24.82
N GLY A 130 20.87 21.48 -25.38
CA GLY A 130 19.43 21.73 -25.31
C GLY A 130 18.86 21.49 -23.91
N PHE A 131 17.75 22.15 -23.57
CA PHE A 131 17.10 22.04 -22.25
C PHE A 131 16.72 20.60 -21.85
N ARG A 132 16.52 19.69 -22.82
CA ARG A 132 16.32 18.26 -22.53
C ARG A 132 17.58 17.60 -21.95
N GLY A 133 18.75 17.92 -22.51
CA GLY A 133 20.03 17.42 -22.00
C GLY A 133 20.32 17.96 -20.61
N ILE A 134 20.06 19.26 -20.41
CA ILE A 134 20.23 19.93 -19.11
C ILE A 134 19.30 19.34 -18.05
N ALA A 135 18.01 19.11 -18.37
CA ALA A 135 17.08 18.47 -17.43
C ALA A 135 17.53 17.06 -17.02
N LYS A 136 18.05 16.27 -17.98
CA LYS A 136 18.59 14.93 -17.71
C LYS A 136 19.83 15.00 -16.81
N TYR A 137 20.71 15.97 -17.06
CA TYR A 137 21.90 16.21 -16.24
C TYR A 137 21.53 16.58 -14.79
N LEU A 138 20.61 17.53 -14.61
CA LEU A 138 20.14 17.95 -13.29
C LEU A 138 19.49 16.81 -12.50
N LYS A 139 18.75 15.94 -13.20
CA LYS A 139 18.15 14.74 -12.59
C LYS A 139 19.19 13.73 -12.11
N LEU A 140 20.25 13.51 -12.91
CA LEU A 140 21.29 12.52 -12.61
C LEU A 140 22.27 13.01 -11.53
N HIS A 141 22.75 14.25 -11.63
CA HIS A 141 23.84 14.76 -10.79
C HIS A 141 23.37 15.57 -9.59
N ARG A 142 22.23 16.28 -9.72
CA ARG A 142 21.70 17.17 -8.67
C ARG A 142 20.40 16.65 -8.04
N LYS A 143 19.87 15.52 -8.53
CA LYS A 143 18.59 14.92 -8.09
C LYS A 143 17.40 15.89 -8.20
N VAL A 144 17.49 16.89 -9.08
CA VAL A 144 16.41 17.86 -9.30
C VAL A 144 15.61 17.42 -10.53
N ASP A 145 14.33 17.08 -10.33
CA ASP A 145 13.44 16.64 -11.42
C ASP A 145 12.62 17.81 -11.98
N VAL A 146 13.00 18.24 -13.18
CA VAL A 146 12.49 19.45 -13.84
C VAL A 146 12.16 19.15 -15.29
N SER A 147 11.02 19.66 -15.76
CA SER A 147 10.67 19.53 -17.16
C SER A 147 11.51 20.50 -18.03
N PRO A 148 11.91 20.08 -19.25
CA PRO A 148 12.61 20.97 -20.18
C PRO A 148 11.84 22.26 -20.49
N SER A 149 10.50 22.18 -20.52
CA SER A 149 9.62 23.33 -20.73
C SER A 149 9.68 24.33 -19.57
N TYR A 150 9.82 23.84 -18.34
CA TYR A 150 9.96 24.70 -17.16
C TYR A 150 11.33 25.39 -17.13
N LEU A 151 12.40 24.70 -17.54
CA LEU A 151 13.73 25.31 -17.72
C LEU A 151 13.71 26.42 -18.77
N ALA A 152 13.07 26.18 -19.91
CA ALA A 152 12.94 27.19 -20.96
C ALA A 152 12.18 28.43 -20.47
N LEU A 153 11.05 28.22 -19.76
CA LEU A 153 10.28 29.32 -19.16
C LEU A 153 11.10 30.11 -18.14
N LEU A 154 11.84 29.41 -17.26
CA LEU A 154 12.70 30.05 -16.26
C LEU A 154 13.86 30.82 -16.91
N TRP A 155 14.43 30.28 -17.98
CA TRP A 155 15.48 30.95 -18.76
C TRP A 155 15.01 32.29 -19.33
N LYS A 156 13.82 32.32 -19.93
CA LYS A 156 13.20 33.58 -20.39
C LYS A 156 12.99 34.58 -19.26
N GLN A 157 12.52 34.11 -18.11
CA GLN A 157 12.27 34.96 -16.93
C GLN A 157 13.53 35.52 -16.26
N VAL A 158 14.70 34.90 -16.48
CA VAL A 158 15.95 35.29 -15.80
C VAL A 158 16.91 36.00 -16.75
N GLU A 159 17.02 35.55 -18.00
CA GLU A 159 17.99 36.10 -18.98
C GLU A 159 17.32 37.03 -20.02
N GLU A 160 16.06 36.79 -20.43
CA GLU A 160 15.33 37.69 -21.37
C GLU A 160 14.61 38.84 -20.65
N SER A 161 14.66 38.89 -19.31
CA SER A 161 14.06 39.94 -18.48
C SER A 161 15.07 41.01 -18.03
N LYS A 162 16.27 41.01 -18.62
CA LYS A 162 17.28 42.07 -18.57
C LYS A 162 17.15 42.97 -19.78
#